data_AF-A0A919BM20-F1
#
_entry.id   AF-A0A919BM20-F1
#
_cell.length_a   1.000
_cell.length_b   1.000
_cell.length_c   1.000
_cell.angle_alpha   90.00
_cell.angle_beta   90.00
_cell.angle_gamma   90.00
#
_symmetry.space_group_name_H-M   'P 1'
#
loop_
_entity.id
_entity.type
_entity.pdbx_description
1 polymer ?
#
loop_
_entity_poly.entity_id
_entity_poly.type
_entity_poly.pdbx_seq_one_letter_code
_entity_poly.pdbx_strand_id
1 'polypeptide(L)'
;MNFKKGLAIGLAAMGLSLSAQASEINVGGVVWDPDSVNSFPSAEDFFSSGNLFENFAVNPGDIVTGFGVFDQFNSDVNNAASFCPGCELTFTFTMELVQFNDFGGGAGTFEFTNMMIDIYVDHNPNYVGTQATASEGNLWLQLAGATNLTGFGTNLGTGSDTGTGAINLDVVGGLAASNFDTNMEAGGSDLILSSSFQPGGPNGLLKGGFELTGNSIPEPTSIALLGLGLLGFAAARKRNA
;
A
#
# COMPACT_ATOMS: atom_id res chain seq x y z
N MET A 1 -2.70 -28.60 49.49
CA MET A 1 -3.56 -27.68 48.71
C MET A 1 -4.63 -28.51 48.03
N ASN A 2 -5.92 -28.25 48.30
CA ASN A 2 -7.00 -29.12 47.84
C ASN A 2 -7.15 -29.08 46.31
N PHE A 3 -7.16 -30.26 45.67
CA PHE A 3 -7.26 -30.50 44.21
C PHE A 3 -8.37 -29.68 43.53
N LYS A 4 -9.45 -29.38 44.27
CA LYS A 4 -10.60 -28.58 43.83
C LYS A 4 -10.30 -27.08 43.64
N LYS A 5 -9.28 -26.53 44.32
CA LYS A 5 -8.84 -25.13 44.14
C LYS A 5 -7.88 -24.99 42.95
N GLY A 6 -7.15 -26.04 42.58
CA GLY A 6 -6.26 -26.03 41.41
C GLY A 6 -7.02 -26.04 40.08
N LEU A 7 -8.15 -26.75 40.01
CA LEU A 7 -8.99 -26.82 38.82
C LEU A 7 -9.70 -25.49 38.50
N ALA A 8 -10.11 -24.74 39.54
CA ALA A 8 -10.74 -23.43 39.38
C ALA A 8 -9.76 -22.36 38.84
N ILE A 9 -8.47 -22.48 39.16
CA ILE A 9 -7.41 -21.60 38.63
C ILE A 9 -7.07 -21.99 37.18
N GLY A 10 -7.10 -23.29 36.85
CA GLY A 10 -6.87 -23.78 35.48
C GLY A 10 -7.97 -23.40 34.48
N LEU A 11 -9.24 -23.38 34.91
CA LEU A 11 -10.37 -22.95 34.08
C LEU A 11 -10.45 -21.43 33.89
N ALA A 12 -10.02 -20.63 34.89
CA ALA A 12 -9.90 -19.18 34.73
C ALA A 12 -8.78 -18.77 33.75
N ALA A 13 -7.72 -19.58 33.62
CA ALA A 13 -6.64 -19.34 32.66
C ALA A 13 -7.01 -19.74 31.22
N MET A 14 -7.97 -20.65 31.01
CA MET A 14 -8.47 -21.00 29.66
C MET A 14 -9.53 -20.03 29.14
N GLY A 15 -10.22 -19.28 30.01
CA GLY A 15 -11.16 -18.22 29.60
C GLY A 15 -10.51 -16.91 29.16
N LEU A 16 -9.18 -16.81 29.33
CA LEU A 16 -8.35 -15.70 28.88
C LEU A 16 -7.45 -16.11 27.71
N SER A 17 -7.85 -17.12 26.92
CA SER A 17 -7.30 -17.30 25.58
C SER A 17 -7.69 -16.08 24.74
N LEU A 18 -6.93 -15.02 24.93
CA LEU A 18 -6.93 -13.80 24.15
C LEU A 18 -6.94 -14.25 22.69
N SER A 19 -8.00 -13.88 21.97
CA SER A 19 -7.92 -13.74 20.52
C SER A 19 -6.68 -12.90 20.24
N ALA A 20 -5.61 -13.52 19.74
CA ALA A 20 -4.45 -12.82 19.23
C ALA A 20 -4.91 -12.15 17.94
N GLN A 21 -5.54 -10.98 18.06
CA GLN A 21 -5.64 -10.02 16.97
C GLN A 21 -4.21 -9.54 16.73
N ALA A 22 -3.71 -9.50 15.48
CA ALA A 22 -2.49 -8.76 15.23
C ALA A 22 -2.69 -7.33 15.73
N SER A 23 -1.68 -6.77 16.41
CA SER A 23 -1.71 -5.36 16.74
C SER A 23 -1.55 -4.55 15.46
N GLU A 24 -2.19 -3.38 15.40
CA GLU A 24 -1.89 -2.37 14.39
C GLU A 24 -0.36 -2.17 14.30
N ILE A 25 0.16 -2.17 13.07
CA ILE A 25 1.55 -1.86 12.77
C ILE A 25 1.70 -0.34 12.71
N ASN A 26 2.76 0.21 13.28
CA ASN A 26 3.09 1.63 13.15
C ASN A 26 4.53 1.81 12.66
N VAL A 27 4.67 2.28 11.42
CA VAL A 27 5.97 2.61 10.84
C VAL A 27 5.98 4.07 10.46
N GLY A 28 6.82 4.85 11.15
CA GLY A 28 7.02 6.26 10.86
C GLY A 28 5.77 7.12 11.03
N GLY A 29 4.81 6.71 11.88
CA GLY A 29 3.56 7.43 12.11
C GLY A 29 2.39 6.96 11.24
N VAL A 30 2.65 6.12 10.23
CA VAL A 30 1.61 5.46 9.42
C VAL A 30 1.18 4.19 10.13
N VAL A 31 -0.13 4.04 10.33
CA VAL A 31 -0.75 2.97 11.12
C VAL A 31 -1.71 2.16 10.25
N TRP A 32 -1.60 0.84 10.32
CA TRP A 32 -2.51 -0.05 9.62
C TRP A 32 -2.69 -1.39 10.33
N ASP A 33 -3.76 -2.10 9.96
CA ASP A 33 -4.09 -3.42 10.49
C ASP A 33 -3.71 -4.49 9.46
N PRO A 34 -2.72 -5.35 9.75
CA PRO A 34 -2.28 -6.41 8.83
C PRO A 34 -3.25 -7.60 8.79
N ASP A 35 -4.29 -7.61 9.62
CA ASP A 35 -5.38 -8.60 9.55
C ASP A 35 -6.66 -7.99 8.92
N SER A 36 -6.57 -6.75 8.40
CA SER A 36 -7.71 -6.06 7.82
C SER A 36 -8.24 -6.83 6.61
N VAL A 37 -9.52 -7.15 6.66
CA VAL A 37 -10.23 -7.79 5.54
C VAL A 37 -11.15 -6.78 4.90
N ASN A 38 -10.70 -6.17 3.80
CA ASN A 38 -11.60 -5.42 2.93
C ASN A 38 -12.56 -6.42 2.26
N SER A 39 -13.86 -6.10 2.32
CA SER A 39 -14.90 -7.11 2.06
C SER A 39 -14.91 -7.60 0.60
N PHE A 40 -14.98 -8.93 0.45
CA PHE A 40 -15.19 -9.79 -0.72
C PHE A 40 -14.80 -9.30 -2.14
N PRO A 41 -13.93 -10.05 -2.88
CA PRO A 41 -13.21 -11.24 -2.46
C PRO A 41 -11.96 -10.87 -1.63
N SER A 42 -11.90 -11.38 -0.41
CA SER A 42 -10.76 -11.22 0.50
C SER A 42 -9.59 -12.07 0.01
N ALA A 43 -8.52 -11.43 -0.44
CA ALA A 43 -7.21 -12.07 -0.65
C ALA A 43 -6.06 -11.24 -0.04
N GLU A 44 -6.25 -9.92 0.02
CA GLU A 44 -5.21 -8.96 0.39
C GLU A 44 -5.56 -8.24 1.70
N ASP A 45 -4.60 -8.19 2.63
CA ASP A 45 -4.74 -7.49 3.91
C ASP A 45 -4.44 -5.98 3.83
N PHE A 46 -3.94 -5.51 2.69
CA PHE A 46 -3.64 -4.11 2.43
C PHE A 46 -4.38 -3.62 1.19
N PHE A 47 -5.12 -2.53 1.39
CA PHE A 47 -5.76 -1.75 0.34
C PHE A 47 -5.57 -0.27 0.64
N SER A 48 -5.22 0.50 -0.38
CA SER A 48 -5.06 1.93 -0.26
C SER A 48 -5.44 2.64 -1.54
N SER A 49 -6.01 3.84 -1.44
CA SER A 49 -6.43 4.61 -2.61
C SER A 49 -6.28 6.11 -2.36
N GLY A 50 -6.30 6.86 -3.45
CA GLY A 50 -6.14 8.30 -3.40
C GLY A 50 -6.23 8.96 -4.76
N ASN A 51 -5.79 10.21 -4.80
CA ASN A 51 -5.82 11.06 -5.99
C ASN A 51 -4.40 11.30 -6.52
N LEU A 52 -4.28 11.40 -7.84
CA LEU A 52 -3.01 11.69 -8.52
C LEU A 52 -3.15 12.76 -9.61
N PHE A 53 -2.02 13.39 -9.92
CA PHE A 53 -1.83 14.25 -11.07
C PHE A 53 -0.56 13.83 -11.83
N GLU A 54 -0.58 13.94 -13.15
CA GLU A 54 0.55 13.56 -13.99
C GLU A 54 0.62 14.42 -15.26
N ASN A 55 1.82 14.56 -15.83
CA ASN A 55 1.95 15.05 -17.19
C ASN A 55 1.57 13.94 -18.18
N PHE A 56 1.29 14.32 -19.42
CA PHE A 56 1.02 13.36 -20.50
C PHE A 56 2.30 13.10 -21.31
N ALA A 57 2.35 11.93 -21.93
CA ALA A 57 3.37 11.54 -22.89
C ALA A 57 2.80 11.55 -24.31
N VAL A 58 3.64 11.82 -25.31
CA VAL A 58 3.24 11.87 -26.73
C VAL A 58 4.02 10.85 -27.55
N ASN A 59 5.32 10.74 -27.30
CA ASN A 59 6.23 9.92 -28.08
C ASN A 59 6.88 8.84 -27.20
N PRO A 60 7.16 7.65 -27.75
CA PRO A 60 8.02 6.67 -27.09
C PRO A 60 9.32 7.30 -26.55
N GLY A 61 9.66 6.98 -25.31
CA GLY A 61 10.78 7.56 -24.56
C GLY A 61 10.42 8.80 -23.73
N ASP A 62 9.22 9.36 -23.89
CA ASP A 62 8.76 10.45 -23.01
C ASP A 62 8.63 9.95 -21.57
N ILE A 63 9.10 10.76 -20.63
CA ILE A 63 8.99 10.47 -19.20
C ILE A 63 7.73 11.12 -18.64
N VAL A 64 6.86 10.28 -18.09
CA VAL A 64 5.75 10.71 -17.26
C VAL A 64 6.24 10.80 -15.83
N THR A 65 5.92 11.91 -15.19
CA THR A 65 6.12 12.19 -13.78
C THR A 65 4.78 12.59 -13.19
N GLY A 66 4.46 12.04 -12.03
CA GLY A 66 3.25 12.39 -11.32
C GLY A 66 3.45 12.43 -9.82
N PHE A 67 2.41 12.89 -9.15
CA PHE A 67 2.37 13.04 -7.71
C PHE A 67 0.95 12.95 -7.19
N GLY A 68 0.81 12.64 -5.90
CA GLY A 68 -0.50 12.46 -5.31
C GLY A 68 -0.47 12.33 -3.80
N VAL A 69 -1.65 12.01 -3.25
CA VAL A 69 -1.89 11.81 -1.82
C VAL A 69 -2.76 10.60 -1.62
N PHE A 70 -2.50 9.86 -0.55
CA PHE A 70 -3.34 8.77 -0.08
C PHE A 70 -4.47 9.33 0.77
N ASP A 71 -5.69 8.91 0.48
CA ASP A 71 -6.90 9.32 1.22
C ASP A 71 -7.48 8.15 2.03
N GLN A 72 -7.17 6.92 1.62
CA GLN A 72 -7.71 5.69 2.19
C GLN A 72 -6.60 4.68 2.46
N PHE A 73 -6.68 4.00 3.59
CA PHE A 73 -5.76 2.93 3.98
C PHE A 73 -6.54 1.92 4.81
N ASN A 74 -6.63 0.66 4.39
CA ASN A 74 -7.43 -0.39 5.02
C ASN A 74 -8.91 0.00 5.25
N SER A 75 -9.46 0.78 4.32
CA SER A 75 -10.80 1.37 4.42
C SER A 75 -11.34 1.75 3.04
N ASP A 76 -12.64 1.56 2.81
CA ASP A 76 -13.34 2.01 1.60
C ASP A 76 -13.80 3.48 1.67
N VAL A 77 -13.51 4.15 2.80
CA VAL A 77 -13.82 5.56 3.04
C VAL A 77 -12.57 6.32 3.46
N ASN A 78 -12.55 7.63 3.18
CA ASN A 78 -11.42 8.47 3.58
C ASN A 78 -11.18 8.39 5.10
N ASN A 79 -9.96 8.03 5.48
CA ASN A 79 -9.55 7.82 6.86
C ASN A 79 -8.11 8.31 7.12
N ALA A 80 -7.66 9.36 6.41
CA ALA A 80 -6.31 9.94 6.57
C ALA A 80 -5.94 10.24 8.04
N ALA A 81 -6.87 10.79 8.82
CA ALA A 81 -6.64 11.09 10.23
C ALA A 81 -6.49 9.85 11.12
N SER A 82 -6.91 8.67 10.63
CA SER A 82 -6.79 7.39 11.32
C SER A 82 -5.48 6.69 11.01
N PHE A 83 -5.12 6.58 9.72
CA PHE A 83 -3.88 5.88 9.32
C PHE A 83 -2.65 6.79 9.36
N CYS A 84 -2.80 8.11 9.31
CA CYS A 84 -1.69 9.06 9.44
C CYS A 84 -2.01 10.16 10.47
N PRO A 85 -2.10 9.85 11.79
CA PRO A 85 -2.47 10.84 12.79
C PRO A 85 -1.43 11.95 12.91
N GLY A 86 -1.76 13.14 12.41
CA GLY A 86 -0.85 14.29 12.42
C GLY A 86 0.23 14.25 11.33
N CYS A 87 0.05 13.40 10.32
CA CYS A 87 0.88 13.35 9.13
C CYS A 87 0.05 13.32 7.85
N GLU A 88 0.73 13.41 6.71
CA GLU A 88 0.20 13.13 5.39
C GLU A 88 1.08 12.08 4.69
N LEU A 89 0.43 11.20 3.93
CA LEU A 89 1.09 10.20 3.12
C LEU A 89 0.94 10.61 1.65
N THR A 90 2.04 11.06 1.05
CA THR A 90 2.11 11.56 -0.32
C THR A 90 3.01 10.68 -1.15
N PHE A 91 2.99 10.85 -2.47
CA PHE A 91 3.90 10.12 -3.33
C PHE A 91 4.26 10.90 -4.58
N THR A 92 5.39 10.53 -5.16
CA THR A 92 5.75 10.88 -6.53
C THR A 92 6.03 9.61 -7.31
N PHE A 93 5.80 9.64 -8.62
CA PHE A 93 6.17 8.53 -9.47
C PHE A 93 6.77 9.00 -10.79
N THR A 94 7.51 8.10 -11.42
CA THR A 94 8.01 8.27 -12.78
C THR A 94 7.81 7.00 -13.59
N MET A 95 7.62 7.12 -14.90
CA MET A 95 7.57 6.01 -15.84
C MET A 95 7.92 6.49 -17.25
N GLU A 96 8.35 5.59 -18.12
CA GLU A 96 8.76 5.88 -19.50
C GLU A 96 7.79 5.28 -20.49
N LEU A 97 7.28 6.08 -21.43
CA LEU A 97 6.38 5.59 -22.49
C LEU A 97 7.14 4.64 -23.42
N VAL A 98 6.69 3.39 -23.51
CA VAL A 98 7.20 2.44 -24.50
C VAL A 98 6.49 2.65 -25.83
N GLN A 99 5.15 2.62 -25.82
CA GLN A 99 4.36 2.74 -27.04
C GLN A 99 2.88 3.05 -26.78
N PHE A 100 2.23 3.61 -27.80
CA PHE A 100 0.79 3.59 -27.99
C PHE A 100 0.44 2.66 -29.16
N ASN A 101 -0.57 1.81 -28.98
CA ASN A 101 -1.15 1.01 -30.06
C ASN A 101 -2.59 1.47 -30.30
N ASP A 102 -2.78 2.24 -31.38
CA ASP A 102 -4.10 2.74 -31.79
C ASP A 102 -4.91 1.65 -32.49
N PHE A 103 -6.16 1.48 -32.09
CA PHE A 103 -7.14 0.58 -32.71
C PHE A 103 -8.03 1.31 -33.73
N GLY A 104 -7.90 2.63 -33.83
CA GLY A 104 -8.76 3.52 -34.62
C GLY A 104 -9.89 4.11 -33.78
N GLY A 105 -10.43 5.25 -34.23
CA GLY A 105 -11.50 5.96 -33.52
C GLY A 105 -11.04 6.69 -32.26
N GLY A 106 -9.74 6.90 -32.10
CA GLY A 106 -9.14 7.57 -30.94
C GLY A 106 -9.09 6.68 -29.70
N ALA A 107 -9.07 5.36 -29.84
CA ALA A 107 -8.96 4.40 -28.75
C ALA A 107 -7.77 3.46 -28.98
N GLY A 108 -7.08 3.06 -27.92
CA GLY A 108 -5.91 2.21 -28.03
C GLY A 108 -5.43 1.66 -26.70
N THR A 109 -4.33 0.92 -26.75
CA THR A 109 -3.57 0.53 -25.55
C THR A 109 -2.32 1.36 -25.41
N PHE A 110 -1.78 1.40 -24.20
CA PHE A 110 -0.48 1.99 -23.91
C PHE A 110 0.36 1.02 -23.08
N GLU A 111 1.67 1.25 -23.11
CA GLU A 111 2.65 0.51 -22.34
C GLU A 111 3.71 1.47 -21.80
N PHE A 112 3.97 1.42 -20.50
CA PHE A 112 5.03 2.16 -19.83
C PHE A 112 5.98 1.20 -19.12
N THR A 113 7.26 1.55 -19.07
CA THR A 113 8.33 0.81 -18.39
C THR A 113 9.00 1.68 -17.34
N ASN A 114 9.91 1.09 -16.56
CA ASN A 114 10.75 1.78 -15.59
C ASN A 114 9.93 2.56 -14.55
N MET A 115 8.78 2.00 -14.13
CA MET A 115 7.97 2.62 -13.09
C MET A 115 8.73 2.65 -11.78
N MET A 116 8.78 3.82 -11.16
CA MET A 116 9.27 4.03 -9.80
C MET A 116 8.25 4.88 -9.04
N ILE A 117 7.90 4.46 -7.83
CA ILE A 117 6.99 5.20 -6.93
C ILE A 117 7.71 5.39 -5.61
N ASP A 118 7.86 6.65 -5.22
CA ASP A 118 8.40 7.04 -3.92
C ASP A 118 7.24 7.56 -3.06
N ILE A 119 6.96 6.88 -1.95
CA ILE A 119 5.91 7.24 -1.00
C ILE A 119 6.57 7.89 0.22
N TYR A 120 6.07 9.06 0.62
CA TYR A 120 6.63 9.88 1.68
C TYR A 120 5.64 10.06 2.82
N VAL A 121 6.14 9.92 4.05
CA VAL A 121 5.41 10.34 5.24
C VAL A 121 5.92 11.71 5.71
N ASP A 122 5.04 12.70 5.75
CA ASP A 122 5.33 14.04 6.24
C ASP A 122 4.50 14.36 7.50
N HIS A 123 5.16 14.79 8.57
CA HIS A 123 4.53 15.14 9.86
C HIS A 123 4.16 16.62 9.95
N ASN A 124 4.31 17.37 8.85
CA ASN A 124 3.87 18.74 8.72
C ASN A 124 2.84 18.84 7.57
N PRO A 125 1.56 18.48 7.81
CA PRO A 125 0.57 18.35 6.75
C PRO A 125 0.35 19.67 6.01
N ASN A 126 0.98 19.81 4.85
CA ASN A 126 1.04 21.03 4.06
C ASN A 126 0.89 20.76 2.55
N TYR A 127 0.47 19.55 2.15
CA TYR A 127 0.26 19.20 0.75
C TYR A 127 -0.78 20.13 0.11
N VAL A 128 -0.36 20.80 -0.97
CA VAL A 128 -1.20 21.76 -1.72
C VAL A 128 -1.39 21.35 -3.17
N GLY A 129 -1.25 20.05 -3.49
CA GLY A 129 -1.44 19.57 -4.86
C GLY A 129 -0.29 19.93 -5.79
N THR A 130 0.95 19.90 -5.29
CA THR A 130 2.15 20.11 -6.09
C THR A 130 3.18 19.01 -5.86
N GLN A 131 4.02 18.76 -6.87
CA GLN A 131 5.10 17.79 -6.78
C GLN A 131 6.09 18.12 -5.65
N ALA A 132 6.41 19.40 -5.44
CA ALA A 132 7.32 19.81 -4.37
C ALA A 132 6.78 19.35 -3.00
N THR A 133 5.56 19.75 -2.66
CA THR A 133 4.91 19.35 -1.40
C THR A 133 4.63 17.85 -1.29
N ALA A 134 4.55 17.11 -2.41
CA ALA A 134 4.39 15.66 -2.38
C ALA A 134 5.69 14.89 -2.06
N SER A 135 6.84 15.58 -1.98
CA SER A 135 8.18 14.99 -1.84
C SER A 135 8.96 15.51 -0.62
N GLU A 136 8.32 16.25 0.27
CA GLU A 136 8.96 16.93 1.42
C GLU A 136 9.15 16.02 2.66
N GLY A 137 8.55 14.82 2.66
CA GLY A 137 8.58 13.88 3.79
C GLY A 137 9.75 12.89 3.79
N ASN A 138 9.72 11.96 4.75
CA ASN A 138 10.66 10.83 4.79
C ASN A 138 10.19 9.71 3.86
N LEU A 139 11.10 9.10 3.10
CA LEU A 139 10.78 7.95 2.24
C LEU A 139 10.25 6.77 3.07
N TRP A 140 8.94 6.56 3.02
CA TRP A 140 8.22 5.57 3.79
C TRP A 140 8.19 4.21 3.08
N LEU A 141 7.92 4.21 1.77
CA LEU A 141 7.93 3.00 0.94
C LEU A 141 8.39 3.37 -0.47
N GLN A 142 9.19 2.52 -1.09
CA GLN A 142 9.64 2.68 -2.46
C GLN A 142 9.28 1.44 -3.26
N LEU A 143 8.62 1.65 -4.40
CA LEU A 143 8.12 0.60 -5.27
C LEU A 143 8.73 0.74 -6.67
N ALA A 144 9.02 -0.38 -7.31
CA ALA A 144 9.48 -0.46 -8.69
C ALA A 144 8.55 -1.35 -9.52
N GLY A 145 8.45 -1.08 -10.81
CA GLY A 145 7.70 -1.95 -11.73
C GLY A 145 8.32 -3.34 -11.85
N ALA A 146 7.62 -4.37 -11.36
CA ALA A 146 7.95 -5.77 -11.60
C ALA A 146 7.62 -6.17 -13.05
N THR A 147 6.69 -5.45 -13.66
CA THR A 147 6.20 -5.61 -15.04
C THR A 147 6.06 -4.25 -15.71
N ASN A 148 5.74 -4.23 -17.01
CA ASN A 148 5.37 -2.97 -17.67
C ASN A 148 3.93 -2.61 -17.29
N LEU A 149 3.68 -1.32 -17.05
CA LEU A 149 2.34 -0.82 -16.84
C LEU A 149 1.62 -0.85 -18.19
N THR A 150 0.47 -1.50 -18.23
CA THR A 150 -0.33 -1.62 -19.45
C THR A 150 -1.77 -1.23 -19.18
N GLY A 151 -2.44 -0.75 -20.22
CA GLY A 151 -3.81 -0.29 -20.08
C GLY A 151 -4.47 0.10 -21.37
N PHE A 152 -5.67 0.64 -21.25
CA PHE A 152 -6.51 1.08 -22.36
C PHE A 152 -6.92 2.52 -22.15
N GLY A 153 -7.02 3.26 -23.24
CA GLY A 153 -7.46 4.65 -23.19
C GLY A 153 -7.96 5.19 -24.51
N THR A 154 -8.33 6.46 -24.47
CA THR A 154 -8.79 7.24 -25.60
C THR A 154 -8.01 8.55 -25.70
N ASN A 155 -7.87 9.05 -26.93
CA ASN A 155 -7.11 10.25 -27.26
C ASN A 155 -5.66 10.21 -26.75
N LEU A 156 -5.05 9.03 -26.70
CA LEU A 156 -3.68 8.84 -26.22
C LEU A 156 -2.68 9.66 -27.04
N GLY A 157 -1.73 10.30 -26.37
CA GLY A 157 -0.70 11.12 -27.00
C GLY A 157 -1.17 12.49 -27.48
N THR A 158 -2.34 12.97 -27.02
CA THR A 158 -2.90 14.26 -27.47
C THR A 158 -2.88 15.34 -26.38
N GLY A 159 -2.61 14.96 -25.13
CA GLY A 159 -2.80 15.80 -23.96
C GLY A 159 -4.26 15.91 -23.51
N SER A 160 -5.18 15.21 -24.20
CA SER A 160 -6.57 15.01 -23.78
C SER A 160 -6.85 13.54 -23.43
N ASP A 161 -5.79 12.86 -23.00
CA ASP A 161 -5.72 11.42 -22.78
C ASP A 161 -6.62 11.02 -21.61
N THR A 162 -7.43 9.97 -21.82
CA THR A 162 -8.27 9.36 -20.78
C THR A 162 -8.06 7.86 -20.79
N GLY A 163 -7.83 7.22 -19.66
CA GLY A 163 -7.59 5.78 -19.63
C GLY A 163 -7.48 5.18 -18.24
N THR A 164 -7.21 3.88 -18.21
CA THR A 164 -6.92 3.09 -17.02
C THR A 164 -5.84 2.07 -17.32
N GLY A 165 -4.99 1.77 -16.33
CA GLY A 165 -3.93 0.79 -16.45
C GLY A 165 -3.62 0.12 -15.13
N ALA A 166 -2.86 -0.98 -15.21
CA ALA A 166 -2.43 -1.74 -14.04
C ALA A 166 -1.00 -2.24 -14.20
N ILE A 167 -0.36 -2.50 -13.06
CA ILE A 167 1.03 -2.96 -12.97
C ILE A 167 1.23 -3.75 -11.66
N ASN A 168 2.08 -4.78 -11.73
CA ASN A 168 2.65 -5.45 -10.57
C ASN A 168 3.93 -4.74 -10.11
N LEU A 169 4.08 -4.53 -8.80
CA LEU A 169 5.13 -3.73 -8.18
C LEU A 169 5.94 -4.55 -7.17
N ASP A 170 7.26 -4.34 -7.18
CA ASP A 170 8.20 -4.86 -6.18
C ASP A 170 8.54 -3.76 -5.18
N VAL A 171 8.68 -4.13 -3.91
CA VAL A 171 9.18 -3.29 -2.83
C VAL A 171 10.69 -3.25 -2.91
N VAL A 172 11.26 -2.06 -3.07
CA VAL A 172 12.71 -1.88 -3.25
C VAL A 172 13.37 -1.02 -2.18
N GLY A 173 12.59 -0.41 -1.28
CA GLY A 173 13.13 0.41 -0.20
C GLY A 173 12.08 1.13 0.66
N GLY A 174 12.55 2.00 1.55
CA GLY A 174 11.73 2.77 2.49
C GLY A 174 11.69 2.20 3.91
N LEU A 175 11.15 2.99 4.84
CA LEU A 175 11.01 2.62 6.26
C LEU A 175 10.12 1.38 6.48
N ALA A 176 9.04 1.24 5.69
CA ALA A 176 8.07 0.15 5.80
C ALA A 176 8.35 -1.03 4.87
N ALA A 177 9.50 -1.04 4.17
CA ALA A 177 9.81 -2.05 3.14
C ALA A 177 9.66 -3.49 3.65
N SER A 178 10.18 -3.80 4.85
CA SER A 178 10.11 -5.15 5.42
C SER A 178 8.69 -5.63 5.73
N ASN A 179 7.73 -4.71 5.77
CA ASN A 179 6.34 -5.05 5.98
C ASN A 179 5.58 -5.32 4.67
N PHE A 180 6.14 -4.96 3.51
CA PHE A 180 5.45 -5.13 2.22
C PHE A 180 6.22 -6.02 1.23
N ASP A 181 7.49 -6.36 1.48
CA ASP A 181 8.26 -7.36 0.69
C ASP A 181 7.76 -8.79 0.99
N THR A 182 6.65 -9.16 0.35
CA THR A 182 5.90 -10.38 0.61
C THR A 182 6.06 -11.42 -0.49
N ASN A 183 6.34 -10.98 -1.72
CA ASN A 183 6.39 -11.79 -2.92
C ASN A 183 5.11 -12.64 -3.14
N MET A 184 3.96 -12.16 -2.68
CA MET A 184 2.69 -12.90 -2.69
C MET A 184 1.85 -12.67 -3.96
N GLU A 185 2.20 -11.68 -4.77
CA GLU A 185 1.47 -11.34 -5.99
C GLU A 185 2.02 -12.04 -7.24
N ALA A 186 1.36 -11.83 -8.38
CA ALA A 186 1.72 -12.45 -9.64
C ALA A 186 3.20 -12.19 -10.02
N GLY A 187 3.91 -13.25 -10.41
CA GLY A 187 5.33 -13.15 -10.75
C GLY A 187 6.27 -13.05 -9.54
N GLY A 188 5.74 -13.16 -8.31
CA GLY A 188 6.49 -12.94 -7.08
C GLY A 188 6.64 -11.46 -6.72
N SER A 189 5.79 -10.60 -7.28
CA SER A 189 5.76 -9.19 -6.88
C SER A 189 5.10 -9.01 -5.52
N ASP A 190 5.11 -7.78 -5.03
CA ASP A 190 4.64 -7.45 -3.68
C ASP A 190 3.26 -6.80 -3.66
N LEU A 191 3.00 -5.92 -4.62
CA LEU A 191 1.78 -5.12 -4.69
C LEU A 191 1.24 -5.04 -6.12
N ILE A 192 -0.05 -4.73 -6.24
CA ILE A 192 -0.72 -4.41 -7.52
C ILE A 192 -1.19 -2.95 -7.45
N LEU A 193 -0.85 -2.17 -8.46
CA LEU A 193 -1.39 -0.84 -8.68
C LEU A 193 -2.38 -0.87 -9.84
N SER A 194 -3.55 -0.28 -9.63
CA SER A 194 -4.51 0.08 -10.67
C SER A 194 -4.67 1.60 -10.66
N SER A 195 -4.71 2.23 -11.83
CA SER A 195 -4.88 3.69 -11.93
C SER A 195 -5.80 4.09 -13.06
N SER A 196 -6.29 5.32 -12.97
CA SER A 196 -7.04 5.99 -14.01
C SER A 196 -6.52 7.41 -14.22
N PHE A 197 -6.70 7.95 -15.43
CA PHE A 197 -6.33 9.31 -15.76
C PHE A 197 -7.31 9.92 -16.76
N GLN A 198 -7.46 11.24 -16.70
CA GLN A 198 -8.29 12.03 -17.60
C GLN A 198 -7.90 13.51 -17.54
N PRO A 199 -8.29 14.33 -18.53
CA PRO A 199 -8.03 15.76 -18.49
C PRO A 199 -8.73 16.46 -17.33
N GLY A 200 -8.16 17.58 -16.89
CA GLY A 200 -8.76 18.45 -15.88
C GLY A 200 -7.99 18.54 -14.57
N GLY A 201 -6.72 18.14 -14.56
CA GLY A 201 -5.78 18.52 -13.52
C GLY A 201 -5.34 19.99 -13.63
N PRO A 202 -4.68 20.53 -12.60
CA PRO A 202 -4.17 21.88 -12.60
C PRO A 202 -3.07 22.05 -13.67
N ASN A 203 -2.96 23.25 -14.24
CA ASN A 203 -1.89 23.59 -15.19
C ASN A 203 -1.78 22.67 -16.42
N GLY A 204 -2.88 22.04 -16.83
CA GLY A 204 -2.91 21.14 -17.98
C GLY A 204 -2.41 19.72 -17.69
N LEU A 205 -2.18 19.37 -16.41
CA LEU A 205 -1.94 18.00 -16.00
C LEU A 205 -3.20 17.14 -16.19
N LEU A 206 -2.98 15.85 -16.37
CA LEU A 206 -4.02 14.85 -16.19
C LEU A 206 -4.29 14.67 -14.69
N LYS A 207 -5.51 14.28 -14.37
CA LYS A 207 -5.92 13.92 -13.01
C LYS A 207 -6.45 12.50 -12.99
N GLY A 208 -6.32 11.86 -11.84
CA GLY A 208 -6.65 10.46 -11.71
C GLY A 208 -6.92 10.03 -10.28
N GLY A 209 -7.32 8.78 -10.16
CA GLY A 209 -7.28 8.04 -8.91
C GLY A 209 -6.48 6.76 -9.09
N PHE A 210 -6.02 6.20 -7.98
CA PHE A 210 -5.34 4.91 -7.96
C PHE A 210 -5.83 4.05 -6.81
N GLU A 211 -5.60 2.76 -6.96
CA GLU A 211 -5.78 1.74 -5.94
C GLU A 211 -4.50 0.92 -5.89
N LEU A 212 -3.97 0.73 -4.69
CA LEU A 212 -2.80 -0.09 -4.40
C LEU A 212 -3.24 -1.21 -3.45
N THR A 213 -2.98 -2.45 -3.84
CA THR A 213 -3.40 -3.64 -3.09
C THR A 213 -2.25 -4.61 -2.91
N GLY A 214 -2.30 -5.37 -1.82
CA GLY A 214 -1.42 -6.53 -1.59
C GLY A 214 -1.50 -6.98 -0.14
N ASN A 215 -0.49 -7.71 0.31
CA ASN A 215 -0.43 -8.20 1.69
C ASN A 215 0.68 -7.49 2.46
N SER A 216 0.59 -7.52 3.78
CA SER A 216 1.58 -6.97 4.70
C SER A 216 2.05 -8.00 5.71
N ILE A 217 3.29 -7.86 6.16
CA ILE A 217 3.92 -8.77 7.13
C ILE A 217 3.73 -8.18 8.53
N PRO A 218 3.03 -8.91 9.43
CA PRO A 218 2.90 -8.52 10.84
C PRO A 218 4.26 -8.33 11.52
N GLU A 219 4.34 -7.42 12.49
CA GLU A 219 5.57 -7.22 13.23
C GLU A 219 6.06 -8.52 13.92
N PRO A 220 7.38 -8.82 13.88
CA PRO A 220 7.94 -10.04 14.49
C PRO A 220 7.64 -10.21 15.98
N THR A 221 7.34 -9.11 16.67
CA THR A 221 7.06 -9.02 18.11
C THR A 221 5.85 -9.85 18.52
N SER A 222 4.83 -9.98 17.66
CA SER A 222 3.65 -10.82 17.91
C SER A 222 4.01 -12.30 17.99
N ILE A 223 4.94 -12.77 17.13
CA ILE A 223 5.46 -14.14 17.16
C ILE A 223 6.38 -14.34 18.37
N ALA A 224 7.21 -13.35 18.70
CA ALA A 224 8.09 -13.42 19.87
C ALA A 224 7.31 -13.47 21.19
N LEU A 225 6.22 -12.70 21.33
CA LEU A 225 5.35 -12.72 22.50
C LEU A 225 4.57 -14.04 22.62
N LEU A 226 4.08 -14.59 21.50
CA LEU A 226 3.50 -15.93 21.48
C LEU A 226 4.53 -16.99 21.90
N GLY A 227 5.76 -16.91 21.35
CA GLY A 227 6.87 -17.80 21.69
C GLY A 227 7.28 -17.71 23.17
N LEU A 228 7.40 -16.49 23.71
CA LEU A 228 7.68 -16.23 25.13
C LEU A 228 6.53 -16.69 26.03
N GLY A 229 5.28 -16.52 25.59
CA GLY A 229 4.10 -17.04 26.27
C GLY A 229 4.13 -18.56 26.37
N LEU A 230 4.38 -19.26 25.26
CA LEU A 230 4.52 -20.72 25.21
C LEU A 230 5.68 -21.24 26.07
N LEU A 231 6.82 -20.54 26.06
CA LEU A 231 7.96 -20.85 26.94
C LEU A 231 7.61 -20.65 28.42
N GLY A 232 6.88 -19.58 28.76
CA GLY A 232 6.36 -19.33 30.10
C GLY A 232 5.40 -20.45 30.56
N PHE A 233 4.51 -20.91 29.68
CA PHE A 233 3.61 -22.05 29.95
C PHE A 233 4.38 -23.36 30.16
N ALA A 234 5.39 -23.64 29.33
CA ALA A 234 6.23 -24.83 29.48
C ALA A 234 7.03 -24.81 30.79
N ALA A 235 7.57 -23.66 31.18
CA ALA A 235 8.28 -23.47 32.44
C ALA A 235 7.37 -23.61 33.67
N ALA A 236 6.13 -23.11 33.59
CA ALA A 236 5.13 -23.27 34.65
C ALA A 236 4.71 -24.74 34.85
N ARG A 237 4.61 -25.53 33.76
CA ARG A 237 4.34 -26.97 33.84
C ARG A 237 5.46 -27.74 34.54
N LYS A 238 6.72 -27.35 34.31
CA LYS A 238 7.90 -28.00 34.92
C LYS A 238 8.06 -27.71 36.41
N ARG A 239 7.45 -26.63 36.92
CA ARG A 239 7.46 -26.26 38.35
C ARG A 239 6.42 -27.00 39.20
N ASN A 240 5.42 -27.61 38.56
CA ASN A 240 4.33 -28.32 39.22
C ASN A 240 4.39 -29.86 39.03
N ALA A 241 5.47 -30.36 38.40
CA ALA A 241 5.82 -31.78 38.35
C ALA A 241 6.98 -32.06 39.32
#